data_AF-A0AB37VWC4-F1
#
_entry.id   AF-A0AB37VWC4-F1
#
_cell.length_a   1.000
_cell.length_b   1.000
_cell.length_c   1.000
_cell.angle_alpha   90.00
_cell.angle_beta   90.00
_cell.angle_gamma   90.00
#
_symmetry.space_group_name_H-M   'P 1'
#
loop_
_entity.id
_entity.type
_entity.pdbx_description
1 polymer ?
#
loop_
_entity_poly.entity_id
_entity_poly.type
_entity_poly.pdbx_seq_one_letter_code
_entity_poly.pdbx_strand_id
1 'polypeptide(L)'
;KLHDLAVWLRNSTLHANIWDRDVDLRLGIDNRTRWSSWYLVIDRAISKQTEIKSFMTDYESLLGDIRLTAADWDILGKAHAFLQPFASATLYAEGDKSSISQSLPLMDALLVHYERKKEHYSKPEHYDVHMLRAIEMGWFILDKYYNMTEDVPVYAAALLLDPSRRAAYLRKNWPDTWVKPAIEAAYILWEEEFKAELTPDPSLAPQSMPPPSKPTKARKRGVELDLLMRDIEVMPTNVLNDDDFRAFIEAPIVRIESTPLEWWSRIEQRHHYPCLSRMAISILSIPAESSEPERTFSGTRRSCRWDRLSISCVNLEKVECIGSWIREGHIQPLHRNGMGLPMGPEIDEDFSELSDDDIDLIDWV
;
A
#
# COMPACT_ATOMS: atom_id res chain seq x y z
N LYS A 1 24.64 -15.42 -14.11
CA LYS A 1 24.96 -14.70 -15.36
C LYS A 1 24.53 -13.23 -15.34
N LEU A 2 23.23 -12.89 -15.31
CA LEU A 2 22.81 -11.48 -15.30
C LEU A 2 23.35 -10.72 -14.06
N HIS A 3 23.31 -11.35 -12.88
CA HIS A 3 23.97 -10.85 -11.67
C HIS A 3 25.48 -10.66 -11.88
N ASP A 4 26.15 -11.67 -12.46
CA ASP A 4 27.60 -11.62 -12.70
C ASP A 4 27.98 -10.51 -13.67
N LEU A 5 27.12 -10.18 -14.64
CA LEU A 5 27.28 -9.01 -15.50
C LEU A 5 27.21 -7.71 -14.70
N ALA A 6 26.21 -7.56 -13.83
CA ALA A 6 26.09 -6.40 -12.95
C ALA A 6 27.31 -6.25 -12.01
N VAL A 7 27.81 -7.36 -11.48
CA VAL A 7 29.03 -7.39 -10.65
C VAL A 7 30.26 -7.02 -11.49
N TRP A 8 30.38 -7.56 -12.70
CA TRP A 8 31.50 -7.29 -13.60
C TRP A 8 31.59 -5.82 -14.01
N LEU A 9 30.45 -5.16 -14.24
CA LEU A 9 30.36 -3.72 -14.50
C LEU A 9 30.81 -2.89 -13.31
N ARG A 10 30.46 -3.29 -12.08
CA ARG A 10 30.82 -2.58 -10.86
C ARG A 10 32.27 -2.75 -10.44
N ASN A 11 32.89 -3.87 -10.81
CA ASN A 11 34.25 -4.20 -10.35
C ASN A 11 35.34 -3.37 -11.03
N SER A 12 35.05 -2.67 -12.13
CA SER A 12 36.05 -1.90 -12.87
C SER A 12 35.42 -0.67 -13.53
N THR A 13 36.01 0.49 -13.29
CA THR A 13 35.62 1.75 -13.97
C THR A 13 35.81 1.66 -15.48
N LEU A 14 36.79 0.87 -15.95
CA LEU A 14 36.99 0.63 -17.38
C LEU A 14 35.83 -0.17 -17.98
N HIS A 15 35.30 -1.17 -17.27
CA HIS A 15 34.14 -1.93 -17.75
C HIS A 15 32.88 -1.06 -17.78
N ALA A 16 32.66 -0.27 -16.73
CA ALA A 16 31.55 0.67 -16.67
C ALA A 16 31.60 1.69 -17.81
N ASN A 17 32.77 2.31 -18.07
CA ASN A 17 32.92 3.29 -19.15
C ASN A 17 32.67 2.71 -20.55
N ILE A 18 33.09 1.46 -20.81
CA ILE A 18 32.81 0.79 -22.09
C ILE A 18 31.31 0.51 -22.22
N TRP A 19 30.70 0.01 -21.15
CA TRP A 19 29.27 -0.27 -21.12
C TRP A 19 28.40 0.98 -21.29
N ASP A 20 28.72 2.06 -20.59
CA ASP A 20 27.98 3.32 -20.68
C ASP A 20 28.07 3.90 -22.09
N ARG A 21 29.21 3.75 -22.77
CA ARG A 21 29.37 4.17 -24.16
C ARG A 21 28.51 3.36 -25.15
N ASP A 22 28.42 2.05 -24.96
CA ASP A 22 27.88 1.14 -25.97
C ASP A 22 26.41 0.74 -25.73
N VAL A 23 25.98 0.69 -24.47
CA VAL A 23 24.60 0.30 -24.07
C VAL A 23 23.84 1.49 -23.48
N ASP A 24 24.54 2.36 -22.76
CA ASP A 24 23.98 3.53 -22.06
C ASP A 24 22.78 3.15 -21.18
N LEU A 25 23.06 2.28 -20.19
CA LEU A 25 22.06 1.75 -19.27
C LEU A 25 22.64 1.51 -17.89
N ARG A 26 22.07 2.14 -16.86
CA ARG A 26 22.37 1.74 -15.47
C ARG A 26 21.63 0.46 -15.11
N LEU A 27 22.27 -0.70 -15.31
CA LEU A 27 21.69 -2.03 -15.06
C LEU A 27 21.30 -2.25 -13.58
N GLY A 28 22.00 -1.60 -12.65
CA GLY A 28 21.84 -1.80 -11.22
C GLY A 28 22.33 -3.16 -10.74
N ILE A 29 22.09 -3.48 -9.46
CA ILE A 29 22.41 -4.79 -8.87
C ILE A 29 21.17 -5.33 -8.17
N ASP A 30 20.90 -6.62 -8.30
CA ASP A 30 19.90 -7.29 -7.50
C ASP A 30 20.35 -7.35 -6.04
N ASN A 31 19.39 -7.30 -5.13
CA ASN A 31 19.63 -7.36 -3.71
C ASN A 31 18.66 -8.35 -3.07
N ARG A 32 19.19 -9.29 -2.30
CA ARG A 32 18.37 -10.29 -1.58
C ARG A 32 17.35 -9.68 -0.62
N THR A 33 17.60 -8.47 -0.11
CA THR A 33 16.75 -7.84 0.90
C THR A 33 15.84 -6.74 0.38
N ARG A 34 16.01 -6.28 -0.88
CA ARG A 34 15.12 -5.27 -1.47
C ARG A 34 14.11 -5.95 -2.36
N TRP A 35 12.83 -5.75 -2.06
CA TRP A 35 11.74 -6.31 -2.84
C TRP A 35 11.83 -5.85 -4.30
N SER A 36 11.40 -6.71 -5.22
CA SER A 36 11.40 -6.46 -6.67
C SER A 36 12.76 -6.16 -7.32
N SER A 37 13.89 -6.22 -6.60
CA SER A 37 15.21 -5.85 -7.17
C SER A 37 15.58 -6.70 -8.40
N TRP A 38 15.30 -8.00 -8.33
CA TRP A 38 15.54 -8.92 -9.44
C TRP A 38 14.69 -8.55 -10.65
N TYR A 39 13.40 -8.28 -10.42
CA TYR A 39 12.49 -7.83 -11.49
C TYR A 39 13.02 -6.55 -12.16
N LEU A 40 13.43 -5.54 -11.38
CA LEU A 40 13.94 -4.26 -11.92
C LEU A 40 15.25 -4.40 -12.71
N VAL A 41 16.13 -5.33 -12.32
CA VAL A 41 17.35 -5.62 -13.10
C VAL A 41 17.00 -6.33 -14.40
N ILE A 42 16.06 -7.27 -14.36
CA ILE A 42 15.59 -7.99 -15.56
C ILE A 42 14.86 -7.04 -16.51
N ASP A 43 13.97 -6.18 -16.00
CA ASP A 43 13.19 -5.21 -16.77
C ASP A 43 14.10 -4.26 -17.55
N ARG A 44 15.13 -3.70 -16.89
CA ARG A 44 16.17 -2.89 -17.55
C ARG A 44 16.99 -3.67 -18.56
N ALA A 45 17.36 -4.91 -18.25
CA ALA A 45 18.10 -5.75 -19.21
C ALA A 45 17.28 -6.06 -20.46
N ILE A 46 15.96 -6.23 -20.32
CA ILE A 46 15.04 -6.49 -21.44
C ILE A 46 14.84 -5.23 -22.28
N SER A 47 14.75 -4.03 -21.68
CA SER A 47 14.52 -2.78 -22.42
C SER A 47 15.65 -2.42 -23.39
N LYS A 48 16.89 -2.85 -23.09
CA LYS A 48 18.09 -2.67 -23.94
C LYS A 48 18.64 -4.00 -24.48
N GLN A 49 17.77 -5.01 -24.66
CA GLN A 49 18.21 -6.36 -25.03
C GLN A 49 19.05 -6.39 -26.31
N THR A 50 18.73 -5.56 -27.30
CA THR A 50 19.43 -5.48 -28.59
C THR A 50 20.86 -4.99 -28.45
N GLU A 51 21.04 -3.91 -27.70
CA GLU A 51 22.32 -3.25 -27.42
C GLU A 51 23.19 -4.17 -26.56
N ILE A 52 22.61 -4.80 -25.53
CA ILE A 52 23.31 -5.75 -24.68
C ILE A 52 23.78 -6.97 -25.49
N LYS A 53 22.97 -7.47 -26.44
CA LYS A 53 23.38 -8.57 -27.34
C LYS A 53 24.52 -8.14 -28.29
N SER A 54 24.50 -6.91 -28.80
CA SER A 54 25.60 -6.37 -29.61
C SER A 54 26.88 -6.30 -28.78
N PHE A 55 26.80 -5.67 -27.61
CA PHE A 55 27.91 -5.56 -26.66
C PHE A 55 28.49 -6.93 -26.30
N MET A 56 27.65 -7.92 -26.02
CA MET A 56 28.08 -9.29 -25.71
C MET A 56 28.79 -9.98 -26.87
N THR A 57 28.49 -9.59 -28.12
CA THR A 57 29.18 -10.08 -29.31
C THR A 57 30.53 -9.40 -29.49
N ASP A 58 30.57 -8.08 -29.32
CA ASP A 58 31.78 -7.27 -29.53
C ASP A 58 32.86 -7.53 -28.46
N TYR A 59 32.44 -7.87 -27.24
CA TYR A 59 33.30 -8.12 -26.08
C TYR A 59 33.35 -9.59 -25.62
N GLU A 60 33.14 -10.53 -26.54
CA GLU A 60 33.07 -11.97 -26.24
C GLU A 60 34.29 -12.49 -25.43
N SER A 61 35.50 -12.07 -25.80
CA SER A 61 36.74 -12.49 -25.13
C SER A 61 36.88 -11.97 -23.69
N LEU A 62 36.22 -10.86 -23.37
CA LEU A 62 36.30 -10.19 -22.07
C LEU A 62 35.23 -10.71 -21.10
N LEU A 63 34.07 -11.09 -21.63
CA LEU A 63 32.92 -11.56 -20.84
C LEU A 63 32.98 -13.05 -20.49
N GLY A 64 33.52 -13.89 -21.38
CA GLY A 64 33.61 -15.34 -21.16
C GLY A 64 32.26 -15.95 -20.74
N ASP A 65 32.22 -16.57 -19.56
CA ASP A 65 31.03 -17.27 -19.02
C ASP A 65 29.88 -16.35 -18.59
N ILE A 66 30.13 -15.04 -18.46
CA ILE A 66 29.11 -14.04 -18.09
C ILE A 66 28.07 -13.84 -19.21
N ARG A 67 28.45 -14.17 -20.45
CA ARG A 67 27.63 -13.99 -21.64
C ARG A 67 26.28 -14.70 -21.53
N LEU A 68 25.21 -13.94 -21.77
CA LEU A 68 23.84 -14.45 -21.83
C LEU A 68 23.60 -15.09 -23.20
N THR A 69 23.24 -16.37 -23.16
CA THR A 69 22.85 -17.15 -24.35
C THR A 69 21.39 -16.87 -24.72
N ALA A 70 20.96 -17.34 -25.90
CA ALA A 70 19.56 -17.25 -26.31
C ALA A 70 18.60 -17.91 -25.29
N ALA A 71 19.00 -19.04 -24.69
CA ALA A 71 18.24 -19.71 -23.65
C ALA A 71 18.16 -18.89 -22.35
N ASP A 72 19.23 -18.19 -21.98
CA ASP A 72 19.22 -17.30 -20.81
C ASP A 72 18.22 -16.15 -21.02
N TRP A 73 18.19 -15.55 -22.21
CA TRP A 73 17.23 -14.50 -22.56
C TRP A 73 15.78 -14.97 -22.58
N ASP A 74 15.52 -16.20 -23.04
CA ASP A 74 14.18 -16.81 -23.00
C ASP A 74 13.68 -16.97 -21.55
N ILE A 75 14.53 -17.49 -20.66
CA ILE A 75 14.20 -17.64 -19.23
C ILE A 75 13.99 -16.27 -18.58
N LEU A 76 14.82 -15.28 -18.89
CA LEU A 76 14.66 -13.91 -18.38
C LEU A 76 13.33 -13.29 -18.82
N GLY A 77 12.93 -13.49 -20.08
CA GLY A 77 11.63 -13.03 -20.58
C GLY A 77 10.46 -13.70 -19.87
N LYS A 78 10.52 -15.02 -19.66
CA LYS A 78 9.49 -15.77 -18.90
C LYS A 78 9.41 -15.33 -17.44
N ALA A 79 10.56 -15.12 -16.80
CA ALA A 79 10.65 -14.66 -15.41
C ALA A 79 10.12 -13.23 -15.26
N HIS A 80 10.47 -12.32 -16.19
CA HIS A 80 9.94 -10.96 -16.24
C HIS A 80 8.43 -10.94 -16.34
N ALA A 81 7.87 -11.65 -17.32
CA ALA A 81 6.42 -11.73 -17.52
C ALA A 81 5.69 -12.38 -16.33
N PHE A 82 6.36 -13.29 -15.60
CA PHE A 82 5.80 -13.88 -14.41
C PHE A 82 5.84 -12.93 -13.19
N LEU A 83 6.93 -12.19 -13.02
CA LEU A 83 7.17 -11.31 -11.87
C LEU A 83 6.50 -9.93 -12.00
N GLN A 84 6.09 -9.52 -13.20
CA GLN A 84 5.46 -8.22 -13.44
C GLN A 84 4.25 -7.92 -12.53
N PRO A 85 3.31 -8.87 -12.28
CA PRO A 85 2.21 -8.62 -11.36
C PRO A 85 2.66 -8.43 -9.90
N PHE A 86 3.77 -9.07 -9.49
CA PHE A 86 4.33 -8.88 -8.15
C PHE A 86 4.93 -7.49 -8.00
N ALA A 87 5.68 -7.03 -8.99
CA ALA A 87 6.21 -5.67 -8.99
C ALA A 87 5.09 -4.62 -8.93
N SER A 88 4.00 -4.86 -9.66
CA SER A 88 2.81 -4.00 -9.63
C SER A 88 2.10 -4.04 -8.28
N ALA A 89 1.97 -5.23 -7.67
CA ALA A 89 1.35 -5.43 -6.36
C ALA A 89 2.15 -4.73 -5.25
N THR A 90 3.48 -4.87 -5.26
CA THR A 90 4.38 -4.17 -4.34
C THR A 90 4.24 -2.65 -4.51
N LEU A 91 4.28 -2.12 -5.74
CA LEU A 91 4.12 -0.68 -5.95
C LEU A 91 2.76 -0.16 -5.45
N TYR A 92 1.70 -0.95 -5.63
CA TYR A 92 0.36 -0.60 -5.13
C TYR A 92 0.30 -0.61 -3.59
N ALA A 93 0.99 -1.56 -2.93
CA ALA A 93 1.04 -1.66 -1.48
C ALA A 93 2.00 -0.63 -0.82
N GLU A 94 3.00 -0.15 -1.56
CA GLU A 94 3.93 0.92 -1.14
C GLU A 94 3.35 2.35 -1.27
N GLY A 95 2.13 2.46 -1.81
CA GLY A 95 1.42 3.72 -2.00
C GLY A 95 1.17 4.47 -0.70
N ASP A 96 1.18 5.80 -0.77
CA ASP A 96 0.77 6.67 0.33
C ASP A 96 -0.69 6.36 0.69
N LYS A 97 -0.98 6.10 1.97
CA LYS A 97 -2.29 5.60 2.47
C LYS A 97 -2.59 4.11 2.20
N SER A 98 -1.57 3.25 2.11
CA SER A 98 -1.81 1.81 2.06
C SER A 98 -2.50 1.32 3.34
N SER A 99 -3.33 0.29 3.19
CA SER A 99 -4.15 -0.25 4.28
C SER A 99 -4.11 -1.77 4.23
N ILE A 100 -4.12 -2.40 5.39
CA ILE A 100 -4.18 -3.86 5.54
C ILE A 100 -5.35 -4.51 4.76
N SER A 101 -6.40 -3.74 4.43
CA SER A 101 -7.49 -4.14 3.54
C SER A 101 -7.04 -4.50 2.11
N GLN A 102 -5.85 -4.10 1.69
CA GLN A 102 -5.27 -4.41 0.38
C GLN A 102 -4.52 -5.75 0.37
N SER A 103 -4.04 -6.24 1.52
CA SER A 103 -3.16 -7.41 1.60
C SER A 103 -3.81 -8.69 1.06
N LEU A 104 -4.99 -9.07 1.58
CA LEU A 104 -5.69 -10.28 1.13
C LEU A 104 -6.08 -10.26 -0.36
N PRO A 105 -6.66 -9.16 -0.91
CA PRO A 105 -6.96 -9.09 -2.35
C PRO A 105 -5.74 -9.21 -3.24
N LEU A 106 -4.60 -8.64 -2.82
CA LEU A 106 -3.35 -8.79 -3.57
C LEU A 106 -2.89 -10.25 -3.53
N MET A 107 -2.92 -10.91 -2.37
CA MET A 107 -2.59 -12.32 -2.27
C MET A 107 -3.54 -13.19 -3.12
N ASP A 108 -4.85 -12.94 -3.07
CA ASP A 108 -5.86 -13.63 -3.91
C ASP A 108 -5.54 -13.47 -5.41
N ALA A 109 -5.24 -12.24 -5.85
CA ALA A 109 -4.89 -11.95 -7.24
C ALA A 109 -3.60 -12.67 -7.67
N LEU A 110 -2.59 -12.71 -6.79
CA LEU A 110 -1.33 -13.40 -7.06
C LEU A 110 -1.51 -14.92 -7.08
N LEU A 111 -2.35 -15.49 -6.21
CA LEU A 111 -2.72 -16.92 -6.23
C LEU A 111 -3.39 -17.29 -7.57
N VAL A 112 -4.36 -16.48 -8.03
CA VAL A 112 -4.98 -16.65 -9.34
C VAL A 112 -3.94 -16.57 -10.47
N HIS A 113 -2.96 -15.68 -10.38
CA HIS A 113 -1.87 -15.60 -11.35
C HIS A 113 -0.99 -16.85 -11.34
N TYR A 114 -0.62 -17.39 -10.17
CA TYR A 114 0.10 -18.66 -10.05
C TYR A 114 -0.67 -19.80 -10.73
N GLU A 115 -1.97 -19.95 -10.45
CA GLU A 115 -2.81 -21.01 -11.01
C GLU A 115 -2.88 -20.91 -12.54
N ARG A 116 -3.16 -19.72 -13.07
CA ARG A 116 -3.21 -19.48 -14.52
C ARG A 116 -1.88 -19.77 -15.21
N LYS A 117 -0.76 -19.38 -14.59
CA LYS A 117 0.57 -19.65 -15.15
C LYS A 117 0.94 -21.12 -15.05
N LYS A 118 0.56 -21.81 -13.96
CA LYS A 118 0.70 -23.26 -13.83
C LYS A 118 -0.04 -23.99 -14.95
N GLU A 119 -1.29 -23.61 -15.22
CA GLU A 119 -2.08 -24.17 -16.32
C GLU A 119 -1.41 -23.90 -17.68
N HIS A 120 -0.96 -22.67 -17.92
CA HIS A 120 -0.29 -22.28 -19.17
C HIS A 120 0.96 -23.14 -19.45
N TYR A 121 1.90 -23.24 -18.51
CA TYR A 121 3.13 -24.00 -18.68
C TYR A 121 2.94 -25.52 -18.57
N SER A 122 1.74 -26.00 -18.23
CA SER A 122 1.39 -27.43 -18.27
C SER A 122 0.90 -27.86 -19.65
N LYS A 123 0.51 -26.93 -20.52
CA LYS A 123 0.02 -27.24 -21.87
C LYS A 123 1.20 -27.67 -22.78
N PRO A 124 1.02 -28.68 -23.66
CA PRO A 124 2.10 -29.18 -24.52
C PRO A 124 2.79 -28.10 -25.37
N GLU A 125 2.04 -27.07 -25.80
CA GLU A 125 2.53 -25.97 -26.63
C GLU A 125 3.50 -25.03 -25.88
N HIS A 126 3.38 -24.94 -24.56
CA HIS A 126 4.14 -24.02 -23.72
C HIS A 126 4.86 -24.76 -22.59
N TYR A 127 5.04 -26.08 -22.73
CA TYR A 127 5.55 -26.92 -21.66
C TYR A 127 6.96 -26.50 -21.25
N ASP A 128 7.11 -26.11 -19.98
CA ASP A 128 8.40 -25.72 -19.41
C ASP A 128 8.50 -26.20 -17.96
N VAL A 129 9.28 -27.27 -17.77
CA VAL A 129 9.47 -27.92 -16.46
C VAL A 129 10.15 -26.99 -15.44
N HIS A 130 11.02 -26.08 -15.89
CA HIS A 130 11.71 -25.16 -15.00
C HIS A 130 10.75 -24.09 -14.48
N MET A 131 9.92 -23.54 -15.37
CA MET A 131 8.87 -22.60 -14.98
C MET A 131 7.84 -23.26 -14.06
N LEU A 132 7.37 -24.46 -14.38
CA LEU A 132 6.43 -25.19 -13.52
C LEU A 132 6.97 -25.38 -12.10
N ARG A 133 8.22 -25.87 -11.97
CA ARG A 133 8.85 -26.05 -10.67
C ARG A 133 9.00 -24.73 -9.90
N ALA A 134 9.40 -23.66 -10.58
CA ALA A 134 9.55 -22.35 -9.96
C ALA A 134 8.20 -21.78 -9.48
N ILE A 135 7.14 -21.95 -10.28
CA ILE A 135 5.76 -21.57 -9.97
C ILE A 135 5.27 -22.34 -8.75
N GLU A 136 5.46 -23.65 -8.70
CA GLU A 136 5.04 -24.48 -7.56
C GLU A 136 5.78 -24.10 -6.26
N MET A 137 7.08 -23.83 -6.33
CA MET A 137 7.86 -23.35 -5.18
C MET A 137 7.39 -21.98 -4.69
N GLY A 138 7.12 -21.05 -5.62
CA GLY A 138 6.60 -19.73 -5.27
C GLY A 138 5.20 -19.80 -4.67
N TRP A 139 4.33 -20.62 -5.26
CA TRP A 139 2.97 -20.85 -4.76
C TRP A 139 2.99 -21.41 -3.34
N PHE A 140 3.84 -22.40 -3.05
CA PHE A 140 3.98 -22.96 -1.70
C PHE A 140 4.36 -21.90 -0.65
N ILE A 141 5.22 -20.95 -1.02
CA ILE A 141 5.58 -19.84 -0.13
C ILE A 141 4.40 -18.89 0.07
N LEU A 142 3.70 -18.52 -1.00
CA LEU A 142 2.54 -17.62 -0.90
C LEU A 142 1.41 -18.26 -0.08
N ASP A 143 1.10 -19.54 -0.32
CA ASP A 143 0.12 -20.32 0.43
C ASP A 143 0.45 -20.38 1.92
N LYS A 144 1.73 -20.61 2.27
CA LYS A 144 2.17 -20.55 3.67
C LYS A 144 1.80 -19.22 4.34
N TYR A 145 2.13 -18.09 3.71
CA TYR A 145 1.84 -16.77 4.29
C TYR A 145 0.36 -16.43 4.27
N TYR A 146 -0.38 -16.87 3.25
CA TYR A 146 -1.82 -16.75 3.20
C TYR A 146 -2.48 -17.47 4.37
N ASN A 147 -2.08 -18.71 4.66
CA ASN A 147 -2.61 -19.48 5.78
C ASN A 147 -2.31 -18.83 7.14
N MET A 148 -1.20 -18.12 7.29
CA MET A 148 -0.90 -17.36 8.52
C MET A 148 -1.88 -16.18 8.75
N THR A 149 -2.60 -15.74 7.72
CA THR A 149 -3.63 -14.69 7.89
C THR A 149 -4.91 -15.22 8.54
N GLU A 150 -5.15 -16.53 8.51
CA GLU A 150 -6.30 -17.17 9.17
C GLU A 150 -6.24 -17.00 10.69
N ASP A 151 -5.04 -17.03 11.26
CA ASP A 151 -4.80 -16.86 12.71
C ASP A 151 -5.02 -15.40 13.19
N VAL A 152 -5.15 -14.44 12.26
CA VAL A 152 -5.21 -13.01 12.58
C VAL A 152 -6.50 -12.40 12.00
N PRO A 153 -7.58 -12.26 12.81
CA PRO A 153 -8.90 -11.85 12.33
C PRO A 153 -8.94 -10.47 11.70
N VAL A 154 -7.95 -9.62 11.99
CA VAL A 154 -7.81 -8.25 11.47
C VAL A 154 -7.81 -8.22 9.93
N TYR A 155 -7.18 -9.20 9.27
CA TYR A 155 -7.15 -9.25 7.80
C TYR A 155 -8.55 -9.45 7.21
N ALA A 156 -9.30 -10.43 7.73
CA ALA A 156 -10.67 -10.68 7.30
C ALA A 156 -11.61 -9.52 7.68
N ALA A 157 -11.44 -8.96 8.88
CA ALA A 157 -12.20 -7.80 9.32
C ALA A 157 -12.01 -6.59 8.41
N ALA A 158 -10.77 -6.32 7.96
CA ALA A 158 -10.48 -5.22 7.04
C ALA A 158 -11.24 -5.35 5.70
N LEU A 159 -11.38 -6.58 5.18
CA LEU A 159 -12.20 -6.85 3.99
C LEU A 159 -13.70 -6.65 4.24
N LEU A 160 -14.18 -7.10 5.40
CA LEU A 160 -15.59 -7.02 5.77
C LEU A 160 -16.03 -5.57 6.03
N LEU A 161 -15.14 -4.75 6.57
CA LEU A 161 -15.36 -3.33 6.86
C LEU A 161 -15.23 -2.46 5.61
N ASP A 162 -14.74 -2.97 4.47
CA ASP A 162 -14.74 -2.25 3.20
C ASP A 162 -16.17 -2.21 2.61
N PRO A 163 -16.80 -1.02 2.49
CA PRO A 163 -18.17 -0.90 1.98
C PRO A 163 -18.35 -1.42 0.55
N SER A 164 -17.28 -1.42 -0.26
CA SER A 164 -17.31 -1.87 -1.65
C SER A 164 -17.24 -3.40 -1.81
N ARG A 165 -16.88 -4.12 -0.74
CA ARG A 165 -16.62 -5.56 -0.74
C ARG A 165 -17.56 -6.30 0.19
N ARG A 166 -17.51 -5.98 1.49
CA ARG A 166 -18.27 -6.64 2.57
C ARG A 166 -18.18 -8.18 2.50
N ALA A 167 -19.18 -8.89 3.04
CA ALA A 167 -19.23 -10.35 2.98
C ALA A 167 -19.36 -10.91 1.54
N ALA A 168 -19.83 -10.08 0.59
CA ALA A 168 -19.97 -10.48 -0.80
C ALA A 168 -18.63 -10.84 -1.46
N TYR A 169 -17.52 -10.20 -1.06
CA TYR A 169 -16.19 -10.53 -1.54
C TYR A 169 -15.77 -11.94 -1.12
N LEU A 170 -15.90 -12.26 0.18
CA LEU A 170 -15.51 -13.58 0.71
C LEU A 170 -16.32 -14.69 0.05
N ARG A 171 -17.65 -14.52 -0.08
CA ARG A 171 -18.51 -15.52 -0.73
C ARG A 171 -18.19 -15.79 -2.20
N LYS A 172 -17.61 -14.80 -2.89
CA LYS A 172 -17.26 -14.92 -4.30
C LYS A 172 -15.91 -15.59 -4.49
N ASN A 173 -14.93 -15.25 -3.67
CA ASN A 173 -13.54 -15.59 -3.90
C ASN A 173 -13.03 -16.73 -3.01
N TRP A 174 -13.68 -16.97 -1.85
CA TRP A 174 -13.23 -17.98 -0.89
C TRP A 174 -14.15 -19.20 -0.87
N PRO A 175 -13.63 -20.38 -0.49
CA PRO A 175 -14.45 -21.56 -0.22
C PRO A 175 -15.48 -21.30 0.89
N ASP A 176 -16.69 -21.86 0.75
CA ASP A 176 -17.77 -21.72 1.74
C ASP A 176 -17.37 -22.15 3.16
N THR A 177 -16.40 -23.06 3.28
CA THR A 177 -15.85 -23.54 4.54
C THR A 177 -15.05 -22.47 5.29
N TRP A 178 -14.46 -21.50 4.58
CA TRP A 178 -13.61 -20.45 5.17
C TRP A 178 -14.41 -19.18 5.50
N VAL A 179 -15.51 -18.93 4.78
CA VAL A 179 -16.31 -17.71 4.95
C VAL A 179 -16.90 -17.61 6.36
N LYS A 180 -17.50 -18.69 6.89
CA LYS A 180 -18.16 -18.63 8.20
C LYS A 180 -17.17 -18.42 9.36
N PRO A 181 -16.06 -19.17 9.47
CA PRO A 181 -15.06 -18.92 10.51
C PRO A 181 -14.49 -17.49 10.46
N ALA A 182 -14.19 -16.98 9.27
CA ALA A 182 -13.63 -15.64 9.11
C ALA A 182 -14.60 -14.53 9.58
N ILE A 183 -15.89 -14.64 9.24
CA ILE A 183 -16.93 -13.71 9.70
C ILE A 183 -17.09 -13.80 11.23
N GLU A 184 -17.11 -15.02 11.78
CA GLU A 184 -17.27 -15.20 13.22
C GLU A 184 -16.08 -14.63 14.00
N ALA A 185 -14.85 -14.86 13.54
CA ALA A 185 -13.65 -14.32 14.17
C ALA A 185 -13.63 -12.78 14.14
N ALA A 186 -14.03 -12.16 13.03
CA ALA A 186 -14.17 -10.71 12.94
C ALA A 186 -15.31 -10.16 13.82
N TYR A 187 -16.41 -10.90 13.96
CA TYR A 187 -17.51 -10.55 14.86
C TYR A 187 -17.09 -10.61 16.34
N ILE A 188 -16.37 -11.65 16.74
CA ILE A 188 -15.82 -11.78 18.11
C ILE A 188 -14.90 -10.59 18.42
N LEU A 189 -14.00 -10.25 17.50
CA LEU A 189 -13.12 -9.08 17.62
C LEU A 189 -13.91 -7.78 17.83
N TRP A 190 -14.99 -7.57 17.07
CA TRP A 190 -15.86 -6.40 17.23
C TRP A 190 -16.57 -6.38 18.59
N GLU A 191 -17.11 -7.52 19.01
CA GLU A 191 -17.88 -7.64 20.25
C GLU A 191 -17.02 -7.44 21.50
N GLU A 192 -15.81 -8.01 21.52
CA GLU A 192 -14.91 -7.95 22.68
C GLU A 192 -14.23 -6.58 22.82
N GLU A 193 -13.70 -6.01 21.73
CA GLU A 193 -12.82 -4.83 21.79
C GLU A 193 -13.55 -3.50 21.50
N PHE A 194 -14.65 -3.51 20.74
CA PHE A 194 -15.26 -2.25 20.24
C PHE A 194 -16.67 -2.00 20.76
N LYS A 195 -17.49 -3.06 20.93
CA LYS A 195 -18.86 -2.95 21.43
C LYS A 195 -18.92 -2.68 22.94
N ALA A 196 -17.97 -3.22 23.71
CA ALA A 196 -17.91 -3.05 25.17
C ALA A 196 -17.39 -1.66 25.61
N GLU A 197 -16.58 -0.99 24.77
CA GLU A 197 -15.96 0.30 25.06
C GLU A 197 -16.87 1.52 24.80
N LEU A 198 -18.17 1.44 25.10
CA LEU A 198 -19.06 2.61 25.09
C LEU A 198 -18.77 3.53 26.30
N THR A 199 -17.54 4.02 26.44
CA THR A 199 -17.30 5.30 27.09
C THR A 199 -17.64 6.39 26.06
N PRO A 200 -18.63 7.26 26.33
CA PRO A 200 -18.97 8.31 25.38
C PRO A 200 -17.74 9.21 25.19
N ASP A 201 -17.23 9.24 23.96
CA ASP A 201 -16.20 10.17 23.54
C ASP A 201 -16.70 11.61 23.86
N PRO A 202 -15.98 12.41 24.67
CA PRO A 202 -16.37 13.78 24.97
C PRO A 202 -16.48 14.66 23.72
N SER A 203 -15.87 14.26 22.59
CA SER A 203 -15.97 14.95 21.30
C SER A 203 -17.29 14.66 20.54
N LEU A 204 -18.01 13.60 20.91
CA LEU A 204 -19.34 13.22 20.40
C LEU A 204 -20.48 13.70 21.31
N ALA A 205 -20.18 14.38 22.42
CA ALA A 205 -21.20 15.15 23.11
C ALA A 205 -21.83 16.09 22.07
N PRO A 206 -23.18 16.14 21.94
CA PRO A 206 -23.78 17.14 21.07
C PRO A 206 -23.20 18.47 21.52
N GLN A 207 -22.45 19.15 20.64
CA GLN A 207 -22.05 20.51 20.91
C GLN A 207 -23.35 21.21 21.24
N SER A 208 -23.50 21.61 22.51
CA SER A 208 -24.63 22.42 22.90
C SER A 208 -24.49 23.66 22.04
N MET A 209 -25.31 23.74 21.00
CA MET A 209 -25.44 24.94 20.19
C MET A 209 -25.48 26.09 21.18
N PRO A 210 -24.63 27.14 21.03
CA PRO A 210 -24.81 28.33 21.85
C PRO A 210 -26.29 28.71 21.73
N PRO A 211 -26.96 29.03 22.86
CA PRO A 211 -28.39 29.28 22.87
C PRO A 211 -28.72 30.21 21.71
N PRO A 212 -29.74 29.91 20.89
CA PRO A 212 -30.01 30.66 19.68
C PRO A 212 -30.08 32.13 20.04
N SER A 213 -29.25 32.93 19.36
CA SER A 213 -29.29 34.38 19.42
C SER A 213 -30.75 34.79 19.26
N LYS A 214 -31.24 35.63 20.19
CA LYS A 214 -32.63 36.07 20.33
C LYS A 214 -33.36 36.09 18.98
N PRO A 215 -34.52 35.41 18.83
CA PRO A 215 -35.22 35.38 17.56
C PRO A 215 -35.65 36.79 17.18
N THR A 216 -35.17 37.24 16.03
CA THR A 216 -35.66 38.48 15.42
C THR A 216 -37.07 38.19 14.91
N LYS A 217 -38.07 38.60 15.69
CA LYS A 217 -39.52 38.58 15.42
C LYS A 217 -40.10 37.21 14.97
N ALA A 218 -40.11 36.24 15.88
CA ALA A 218 -40.93 35.04 15.72
C ALA A 218 -42.43 35.36 15.86
N ARG A 219 -43.24 34.89 14.91
CA ARG A 219 -44.71 34.90 14.96
C ARG A 219 -45.13 34.08 16.19
N LYS A 220 -45.86 34.68 17.14
CA LYS A 220 -46.29 34.02 18.38
C LYS A 220 -47.20 32.83 18.06
N ARG A 221 -46.64 31.62 18.02
CA ARG A 221 -47.42 30.39 18.15
C ARG A 221 -47.80 30.25 19.62
N GLY A 222 -49.07 29.92 19.88
CA GLY A 222 -49.58 29.73 21.24
C GLY A 222 -49.08 28.42 21.84
N VAL A 223 -48.98 28.36 23.17
CA VAL A 223 -48.46 27.20 23.93
C VAL A 223 -49.16 25.89 23.55
N GLU A 224 -50.46 25.95 23.28
CA GLU A 224 -51.27 24.79 22.92
C GLU A 224 -50.93 24.25 21.52
N LEU A 225 -50.61 25.13 20.56
CA LEU A 225 -50.15 24.70 19.23
C LEU A 225 -48.74 24.10 19.30
N ASP A 226 -47.87 24.64 20.17
CA ASP A 226 -46.53 24.06 20.38
C ASP A 226 -46.61 22.68 21.03
N LEU A 227 -47.53 22.46 21.99
CA LEU A 227 -47.77 21.14 22.60
C LEU A 227 -48.30 20.14 21.57
N LEU A 228 -49.29 20.54 20.77
CA LEU A 228 -49.83 19.69 19.70
C LEU A 228 -48.79 19.38 18.62
N MET A 229 -47.95 20.36 18.26
CA MET A 229 -46.85 20.14 17.32
C MET A 229 -45.81 19.18 17.88
N ARG A 230 -45.54 19.21 19.20
CA ARG A 230 -44.64 18.25 19.88
C ARG A 230 -45.24 16.84 19.94
N ASP A 231 -46.55 16.72 20.04
CA ASP A 231 -47.27 15.44 20.05
C ASP A 231 -47.39 14.81 18.64
N ILE A 232 -47.36 15.64 17.59
CA ILE A 232 -47.32 15.21 16.18
C ILE A 232 -45.88 15.09 15.67
N GLU A 233 -44.91 15.63 16.39
CA GLU A 233 -43.49 15.56 16.06
C GLU A 233 -43.08 14.08 16.05
N VAL A 234 -42.81 13.58 14.84
CA VAL A 234 -42.28 12.24 14.67
C VAL A 234 -40.87 12.26 15.26
N MET A 235 -40.77 11.85 16.52
CA MET A 235 -39.49 11.51 17.11
C MET A 235 -38.85 10.49 16.16
N PRO A 236 -37.60 10.69 15.71
CA PRO A 236 -36.91 9.62 15.01
C PRO A 236 -36.99 8.42 15.93
N THR A 237 -37.69 7.36 15.49
CA THR A 237 -37.64 6.06 16.14
C THR A 237 -36.19 5.82 16.45
N ASN A 238 -35.84 5.62 17.73
CA ASN A 238 -34.49 5.30 18.19
C ASN A 238 -33.75 4.62 17.04
N VAL A 239 -32.76 5.33 16.49
CA VAL A 239 -31.96 4.92 15.33
C VAL A 239 -31.86 3.42 15.40
N LEU A 240 -32.45 2.70 14.43
CA LEU A 240 -32.23 1.26 14.30
C LEU A 240 -30.74 1.07 14.56
N ASN A 241 -30.39 0.16 15.47
CA ASN A 241 -29.02 -0.05 15.89
C ASN A 241 -28.25 -0.69 14.71
N ASP A 242 -28.07 0.08 13.64
CA ASP A 242 -27.43 -0.26 12.37
C ASP A 242 -25.92 -0.42 12.58
N ASP A 243 -25.42 -0.03 13.76
CA ASP A 243 -24.10 -0.33 14.30
C ASP A 243 -23.86 -1.83 14.55
N ASP A 244 -24.80 -2.70 14.19
CA ASP A 244 -24.59 -4.15 14.21
C ASP A 244 -23.65 -4.60 13.07
N PHE A 245 -22.53 -5.21 13.45
CA PHE A 245 -21.53 -5.72 12.50
C PHE A 245 -22.13 -6.66 11.45
N ARG A 246 -23.03 -7.57 11.86
CA ARG A 246 -23.62 -8.55 10.94
C ARG A 246 -24.55 -7.87 9.95
N ALA A 247 -25.36 -6.92 10.41
CA ALA A 247 -26.21 -6.12 9.54
C ALA A 247 -25.39 -5.35 8.49
N PHE A 248 -24.26 -4.75 8.89
CA PHE A 248 -23.38 -4.02 7.97
C PHE A 248 -22.79 -4.93 6.89
N ILE A 249 -22.21 -6.08 7.25
CA ILE A 249 -21.51 -6.94 6.28
C ILE A 249 -22.47 -7.63 5.29
N GLU A 250 -23.75 -7.82 5.67
CA GLU A 250 -24.78 -8.40 4.81
C GLU A 250 -25.46 -7.37 3.90
N ALA A 251 -25.32 -6.08 4.23
CA ALA A 251 -25.93 -5.02 3.44
C ALA A 251 -25.30 -4.93 2.03
N PRO A 252 -26.06 -4.46 1.00
CA PRO A 252 -25.57 -4.38 -0.37
C PRO A 252 -24.30 -3.53 -0.52
N ILE A 253 -23.38 -3.95 -1.38
CA ILE A 253 -22.12 -3.22 -1.62
C ILE A 253 -22.37 -1.76 -2.01
N VAL A 254 -21.52 -0.87 -1.51
CA VAL A 254 -21.55 0.57 -1.80
C VAL A 254 -20.35 0.91 -2.65
N ARG A 255 -20.59 1.56 -3.80
CA ARG A 255 -19.49 2.10 -4.60
C ARG A 255 -18.95 3.34 -3.90
N ILE A 256 -17.68 3.30 -3.56
CA ILE A 256 -16.95 4.42 -2.95
C ILE A 256 -15.94 4.96 -3.96
N GLU A 257 -15.85 6.29 -4.03
CA GLU A 257 -14.84 6.99 -4.85
C GLU A 257 -13.55 7.28 -4.04
N SER A 258 -13.62 7.11 -2.72
CA SER A 258 -12.53 7.31 -1.76
C SER A 258 -12.04 5.98 -1.19
N THR A 259 -10.97 6.01 -0.40
CA THR A 259 -10.53 4.82 0.34
C THR A 259 -11.57 4.41 1.40
N PRO A 260 -11.62 3.14 1.82
CA PRO A 260 -12.50 2.70 2.92
C PRO A 260 -12.26 3.50 4.21
N LEU A 261 -11.01 3.82 4.53
CA LEU A 261 -10.66 4.62 5.72
C LEU A 261 -11.23 6.04 5.64
N GLU A 262 -11.11 6.70 4.49
CA GLU A 262 -11.69 8.03 4.27
C GLU A 262 -13.22 8.00 4.34
N TRP A 263 -13.85 6.92 3.85
CA TRP A 263 -15.29 6.74 3.95
C TRP A 263 -15.75 6.65 5.42
N TRP A 264 -15.08 5.82 6.22
CA TRP A 264 -15.38 5.67 7.66
C TRP A 264 -15.05 6.91 8.49
N SER A 265 -14.11 7.75 8.02
CA SER A 265 -13.73 8.99 8.68
C SER A 265 -14.76 10.11 8.50
N ARG A 266 -15.74 9.95 7.59
CA ARG A 266 -16.81 10.94 7.39
C ARG A 266 -17.72 11.01 8.62
N ILE A 267 -18.04 12.24 9.02
CA ILE A 267 -18.90 12.54 10.18
C ILE A 267 -20.24 11.78 10.10
N GLU A 268 -20.83 11.72 8.91
CA GLU A 268 -22.08 10.99 8.65
C GLU A 268 -21.98 9.51 9.03
N GLN A 269 -20.88 8.84 8.62
CA GLN A 269 -20.69 7.41 8.91
C GLN A 269 -20.37 7.17 10.37
N ARG A 270 -19.59 8.05 10.99
CA ARG A 270 -19.30 7.98 12.44
C ARG A 270 -20.55 8.15 13.30
N HIS A 271 -21.49 9.00 12.88
CA HIS A 271 -22.77 9.14 13.58
C HIS A 271 -23.72 7.97 13.34
N HIS A 272 -23.72 7.41 12.13
CA HIS A 272 -24.59 6.28 11.80
C HIS A 272 -24.11 4.97 12.45
N TYR A 273 -22.79 4.81 12.58
CA TYR A 273 -22.11 3.59 13.01
C TYR A 273 -21.05 3.90 14.08
N PRO A 274 -21.44 4.24 15.32
CA PRO A 274 -20.51 4.72 16.34
C PRO A 274 -19.45 3.69 16.77
N CYS A 275 -19.79 2.41 16.99
CA CYS A 275 -18.80 1.39 17.35
C CYS A 275 -18.08 0.84 16.12
N LEU A 276 -18.79 0.60 15.02
CA LEU A 276 -18.20 0.07 13.79
C LEU A 276 -17.21 1.04 13.16
N SER A 277 -17.49 2.35 13.16
CA SER A 277 -16.54 3.33 12.63
C SER A 277 -15.24 3.37 13.43
N ARG A 278 -15.29 3.15 14.75
CA ARG A 278 -14.08 3.02 15.58
C ARG A 278 -13.27 1.79 15.17
N MET A 279 -13.91 0.63 15.06
CA MET A 279 -13.26 -0.60 14.59
C MET A 279 -12.65 -0.41 13.20
N ALA A 280 -13.41 0.15 12.27
CA ALA A 280 -12.98 0.36 10.91
C ALA A 280 -11.80 1.32 10.82
N ILE A 281 -11.84 2.46 11.54
CA ILE A 281 -10.72 3.40 11.56
C ILE A 281 -9.47 2.73 12.15
N SER A 282 -9.61 2.05 13.30
CA SER A 282 -8.48 1.36 13.96
C SER A 282 -7.83 0.27 13.11
N ILE A 283 -8.63 -0.51 12.39
CA ILE A 283 -8.11 -1.60 11.54
C ILE A 283 -7.61 -1.08 10.21
N LEU A 284 -8.36 -0.22 9.53
CA LEU A 284 -8.03 0.26 8.19
C LEU A 284 -6.87 1.26 8.19
N SER A 285 -6.54 1.88 9.32
CA SER A 285 -5.34 2.70 9.48
C SER A 285 -4.06 1.89 9.66
N ILE A 286 -4.14 0.57 9.80
CA ILE A 286 -2.96 -0.29 9.85
C ILE A 286 -2.35 -0.34 8.44
N PRO A 287 -1.10 0.10 8.25
CA PRO A 287 -0.45 0.04 6.94
C PRO A 287 -0.27 -1.41 6.52
N ALA A 288 -0.37 -1.68 5.22
CA ALA A 288 -0.21 -3.03 4.68
C ALA A 288 1.24 -3.54 4.80
N GLU A 289 2.21 -2.62 4.78
CA GLU A 289 3.64 -2.89 4.71
C GLU A 289 4.44 -1.91 5.57
N SER A 290 5.69 -2.23 5.90
CA SER A 290 6.60 -1.37 6.66
C SER A 290 7.35 -0.34 5.81
N SER A 291 6.91 -0.09 4.57
CA SER A 291 7.59 0.79 3.60
C SER A 291 7.57 2.26 4.03
N GLU A 292 6.52 2.74 4.69
CA GLU A 292 6.44 4.10 5.25
C GLU A 292 7.52 4.38 6.33
N PRO A 293 7.67 3.53 7.37
CA PRO A 293 8.81 3.61 8.28
C PRO A 293 10.16 3.56 7.57
N GLU A 294 10.34 2.67 6.58
CA GLU A 294 11.60 2.56 5.83
C GLU A 294 11.93 3.81 5.00
N ARG A 295 10.91 4.45 4.41
CA ARG A 295 11.05 5.73 3.69
C ARG A 295 11.49 6.83 4.65
N THR A 296 10.90 6.87 5.85
CA THR A 296 11.28 7.79 6.91
C THR A 296 12.74 7.57 7.33
N PHE A 297 13.14 6.33 7.65
CA PHE A 297 14.52 6.02 8.03
C PHE A 297 15.54 6.31 6.92
N SER A 298 15.16 6.10 5.66
CA SER A 298 15.98 6.44 4.50
C SER A 298 16.16 7.96 4.35
N GLY A 299 15.12 8.74 4.67
CA GLY A 299 15.21 10.20 4.83
C GLY A 299 16.16 10.59 5.97
N THR A 300 15.99 9.95 7.13
CA THR A 300 16.84 10.17 8.31
C THR A 300 18.32 9.94 8.05
N ARG A 301 18.68 8.95 7.23
CA ARG A 301 20.07 8.72 6.82
C ARG A 301 20.67 9.90 6.03
N ARG A 302 19.86 10.66 5.31
CA ARG A 302 20.31 11.89 4.62
C ARG A 302 20.51 13.05 5.60
N SER A 303 19.71 13.09 6.67
CA SER A 303 19.85 14.03 7.80
C SER A 303 21.10 13.74 8.65
N CYS A 304 21.43 12.45 8.84
CA CYS A 304 22.62 11.94 9.51
C CYS A 304 23.66 11.43 8.51
N ARG A 305 24.26 12.33 7.72
CA ARG A 305 25.43 11.96 6.90
C ARG A 305 26.62 11.55 7.81
N TRP A 306 27.52 10.72 7.28
CA TRP A 306 28.67 10.18 8.02
C TRP A 306 29.61 11.25 8.60
N ASP A 307 29.60 12.46 8.05
CA ASP A 307 30.33 13.65 8.48
C ASP A 307 29.61 14.47 9.57
N ARG A 308 28.31 14.21 9.80
CA ARG A 308 27.44 14.91 10.78
C ARG A 308 26.85 13.96 11.84
N LEU A 309 27.68 13.10 12.43
CA LEU A 309 27.31 12.17 13.50
C LEU A 309 27.05 12.82 14.88
N SER A 310 26.87 14.14 14.96
CA SER A 310 26.72 14.86 16.23
C SER A 310 25.26 15.06 16.69
N ILE A 311 24.26 14.71 15.87
CA ILE A 311 22.86 14.84 16.26
C ILE A 311 22.43 13.63 17.12
N SER A 312 21.81 13.90 18.26
CA SER A 312 21.28 12.84 19.11
C SER A 312 20.03 12.20 18.50
N CYS A 313 19.75 10.94 18.82
CA CYS A 313 18.55 10.23 18.34
C CYS A 313 17.26 11.00 18.65
N VAL A 314 17.18 11.63 19.83
CA VAL A 314 16.01 12.43 20.25
C VAL A 314 15.81 13.66 19.36
N ASN A 315 16.88 14.34 18.96
CA ASN A 315 16.77 15.51 18.09
C ASN A 315 16.49 15.09 16.64
N LEU A 316 17.00 13.93 16.23
CA LEU A 316 16.73 13.34 14.93
C LEU A 316 15.25 12.97 14.78
N GLU A 317 14.67 12.31 15.78
CA GLU A 317 13.24 12.02 15.86
C GLU A 317 12.40 13.29 15.72
N LYS A 318 12.72 14.34 16.48
CA LYS A 318 12.02 15.63 16.39
C LYS A 318 12.09 16.24 14.99
N VAL A 319 13.25 16.21 14.33
CA VAL A 319 13.44 16.75 12.98
C VAL A 319 12.58 15.98 11.97
N GLU A 320 12.56 14.66 12.05
CA GLU A 320 11.78 13.82 11.14
C GLU A 320 10.26 13.99 11.37
N CYS A 321 9.80 14.01 12.63
CA CYS A 321 8.38 14.26 12.96
C CYS A 321 7.91 15.64 12.48
N ILE A 322 8.67 16.70 12.77
CA ILE A 322 8.35 18.06 12.32
C ILE A 322 8.36 18.13 10.79
N GLY A 323 9.35 17.48 10.15
CA GLY A 323 9.40 17.37 8.70
C GLY A 323 8.17 16.68 8.11
N SER A 324 7.71 15.57 8.71
CA SER A 324 6.48 14.88 8.28
C SER A 324 5.25 15.77 8.43
N TRP A 325 5.08 16.39 9.60
CA TRP A 325 3.93 17.26 9.85
C TRP A 325 3.89 18.49 8.94
N ILE A 326 5.04 19.01 8.50
CA ILE A 326 5.09 20.08 7.49
C ILE A 326 4.68 19.53 6.12
N ARG A 327 5.22 18.38 5.69
CA ARG A 327 4.88 17.76 4.39
C ARG A 327 3.40 17.40 4.28
N GLU A 328 2.84 16.86 5.34
CA GLU A 328 1.41 16.47 5.42
C GLU A 328 0.49 17.68 5.69
N GLY A 329 1.05 18.88 5.86
CA GLY A 329 0.28 20.11 6.08
C GLY A 329 -0.37 20.23 7.46
N HIS A 330 -0.01 19.37 8.42
CA HIS A 330 -0.47 19.45 9.81
C HIS A 330 0.05 20.69 10.54
N ILE A 331 1.23 21.18 10.17
CA ILE A 331 1.80 22.44 10.68
C ILE A 331 2.32 23.30 9.52
N GLN A 332 2.15 24.62 9.64
CA GLN A 332 2.64 25.58 8.64
C GLN A 332 3.66 26.54 9.26
N PRO A 333 4.82 26.75 8.63
CA PRO A 333 5.80 27.71 9.12
C PRO A 333 5.22 29.13 9.10
N LEU A 334 5.20 29.81 10.24
CA LEU A 334 4.68 31.17 10.33
C LEU A 334 5.47 32.17 9.46
N HIS A 335 6.78 31.95 9.28
CA HIS A 335 7.70 32.79 8.48
C HIS A 335 8.64 31.92 7.62
N ARG A 336 8.74 32.23 6.33
CA ARG A 336 9.60 31.51 5.35
C ARG A 336 11.11 31.83 5.47
N ASN A 337 11.54 32.63 6.45
CA ASN A 337 12.91 33.16 6.55
C ASN A 337 13.78 32.51 7.64
N GLY A 338 13.34 31.42 8.26
CA GLY A 338 14.24 30.57 9.05
C GLY A 338 15.12 29.73 8.11
N MET A 339 16.34 29.37 8.52
CA MET A 339 17.09 28.32 7.80
C MET A 339 16.23 27.06 7.82
N GLY A 340 15.53 26.81 6.72
CA GLY A 340 14.54 25.75 6.61
C GLY A 340 15.14 24.41 6.99
N LEU A 341 14.29 23.52 7.50
CA LEU A 341 14.68 22.12 7.59
C LEU A 341 15.07 21.65 6.18
N PRO A 342 16.11 20.83 6.02
CA PRO A 342 16.41 20.20 4.74
C PRO A 342 15.26 19.26 4.39
N MET A 343 14.25 19.80 3.73
CA MET A 343 13.14 19.04 3.18
C MET A 343 13.62 18.43 1.85
N GLY A 344 13.27 17.16 1.60
CA GLY A 344 13.35 16.63 0.23
C GLY A 344 12.49 17.45 -0.72
N PRO A 345 12.70 17.38 -2.04
CA PRO A 345 11.90 18.14 -2.99
C PRO A 345 10.41 17.85 -2.76
N GLU A 346 9.61 18.92 -2.73
CA GLU A 346 8.15 18.82 -2.89
C GLU A 346 7.90 18.11 -4.22
N ILE A 347 7.13 17.03 -4.19
CA ILE A 347 6.66 16.39 -5.42
C ILE A 347 5.55 17.31 -5.92
N ASP A 348 5.90 18.26 -6.77
CA ASP A 348 4.91 19.03 -7.52
C ASP A 348 4.12 18.04 -8.39
N GLU A 349 2.81 18.03 -8.22
CA GLU A 349 1.85 17.35 -9.09
C GLU A 349 1.81 18.06 -10.46
N ASP A 350 2.88 17.96 -11.23
CA ASP A 350 2.86 18.20 -12.67
C ASP A 350 3.58 17.03 -13.34
N PHE A 351 2.78 16.04 -13.74
CA PHE A 351 3.19 14.97 -14.66
C PHE A 351 3.49 15.61 -16.03
N SER A 352 4.72 16.07 -16.23
CA SER A 352 5.28 16.31 -17.56
C SER A 352 6.68 15.75 -17.64
N GLU A 353 6.82 14.69 -18.44
CA GLU A 353 8.05 14.13 -19.03
C GLU A 353 9.37 14.46 -18.28
N LEU A 354 9.77 13.57 -17.37
CA LEU A 354 11.12 13.58 -16.80
C LEU A 354 12.15 13.36 -17.91
N SER A 355 12.89 14.41 -18.24
CA SER A 355 14.10 14.38 -19.06
C SER A 355 15.28 13.74 -18.30
N ASP A 356 16.19 13.11 -19.03
CA ASP A 356 17.35 12.32 -18.56
C ASP A 356 18.39 13.05 -17.67
N ASP A 357 18.20 14.32 -17.32
CA ASP A 357 19.23 15.16 -16.69
C ASP A 357 19.17 15.25 -15.15
N ASP A 358 18.20 14.63 -14.46
CA ASP A 358 18.10 14.69 -12.99
C ASP A 358 18.70 13.48 -12.24
N ILE A 359 19.47 12.62 -12.94
CA ILE A 359 20.18 11.47 -12.35
C ILE A 359 21.60 11.85 -11.86
N ASP A 360 21.91 13.14 -11.76
CA ASP A 360 23.21 13.64 -11.32
C ASP A 360 23.22 14.10 -9.85
N LEU A 361 23.03 13.18 -8.90
CA LEU A 361 23.62 13.35 -7.56
C LEU A 361 23.70 12.06 -6.72
N ILE A 362 24.28 11.00 -7.26
CA ILE A 362 24.82 9.90 -6.44
C ILE A 362 26.24 9.64 -6.90
N ASP A 363 27.15 10.51 -6.46
CA ASP A 363 28.58 10.25 -6.54
C ASP A 363 28.96 9.11 -5.59
N TRP A 364 29.70 8.18 -6.17
CA TRP A 364 30.21 6.95 -5.58
C TRP A 364 31.51 7.19 -4.82
N VAL A 365 31.58 6.73 -3.58
CA VAL A 365 32.70 5.93 -3.03
C VAL A 365 32.15 4.91 -2.05
#